data_AF-A0A1H8HP66-F1
#
_entry.id   AF-A0A1H8HP66-F1
#
_cell.length_a   1.000
_cell.length_b   1.000
_cell.length_c   1.000
_cell.angle_alpha   90.00
_cell.angle_beta   90.00
_cell.angle_gamma   90.00
#
_symmetry.space_group_name_H-M   'P 1'
#
loop_
_entity.id
_entity.type
_entity.pdbx_description
1 polymer ?
#
loop_
_entity_poly.entity_id
_entity_poly.type
_entity_poly.pdbx_seq_one_letter_code
_entity_poly.pdbx_strand_id
1 'polypeptide(L)'
;DRVVIDKSGANLAGLQSVNVILKFTGSGNTIKILQVKYLNNIIEQDHRFVKRITAPMLGFKAFHSAEATLAGIETTHMIRKGQLHANGLTAFQQFAALAA
;
A
#
# COMPACT_ATOMS: atom_id res chain seq x y z
N ASP A 1 -12.02 -15.46 1.72
CA ASP A 1 -11.09 -14.57 0.97
C ASP A 1 -9.66 -15.09 0.96
N ARG A 2 -8.78 -14.47 0.16
CA ARG A 2 -7.34 -14.81 0.10
C ARG A 2 -6.52 -13.60 0.50
N VAL A 3 -5.48 -13.81 1.30
CA VAL A 3 -4.55 -12.75 1.72
C VAL A 3 -3.13 -13.19 1.41
N VAL A 4 -2.38 -12.32 0.73
CA VAL A 4 -0.95 -12.49 0.49
C VAL A 4 -0.21 -11.79 1.61
N ILE A 5 0.74 -12.49 2.24
CA ILE A 5 1.60 -11.93 3.26
C ILE A 5 3.08 -12.14 2.89
N ASP A 6 3.91 -11.27 3.44
CA ASP A 6 5.35 -11.44 3.47
C ASP A 6 5.73 -12.72 4.23
N LYS A 7 7.03 -13.05 4.27
CA LYS A 7 7.52 -14.21 5.02
C LYS A 7 7.56 -13.97 6.54
N SER A 8 6.76 -13.02 7.05
CA SER A 8 6.67 -12.72 8.48
C SER A 8 5.96 -13.85 9.23
N GLY A 9 6.66 -14.41 10.22
CA GLY A 9 6.08 -15.40 11.13
C GLY A 9 4.95 -14.84 11.99
N ALA A 10 5.08 -13.59 12.44
CA ALA A 10 4.05 -12.94 13.28
C ALA A 10 2.74 -12.73 12.51
N ASN A 11 2.81 -12.28 11.25
CA ASN A 11 1.63 -12.09 10.40
C ASN A 11 0.92 -13.41 10.12
N LEU A 12 1.70 -14.48 9.86
CA LEU A 12 1.16 -15.82 9.66
C LEU A 12 0.43 -16.33 10.92
N ALA A 13 1.06 -16.20 12.09
CA ALA A 13 0.46 -16.61 13.36
C ALA A 13 -0.82 -15.83 13.68
N GLY A 14 -0.81 -14.50 13.46
CA GLY A 14 -2.00 -13.66 13.64
C GLY A 14 -3.17 -14.10 12.76
N LEU A 15 -2.93 -14.32 11.46
CA LEU A 15 -3.98 -14.78 10.53
C LEU A 15 -4.46 -16.22 10.83
N GLN A 16 -3.58 -17.08 11.33
CA GLN A 16 -3.97 -18.41 11.80
C GLN A 16 -4.90 -18.33 13.01
N SER A 17 -4.60 -17.49 13.99
CA SER A 17 -5.47 -17.24 15.14
C SER A 17 -6.84 -16.71 14.73
N VAL A 18 -6.90 -15.78 13.76
CA VAL A 18 -8.16 -15.30 13.19
C VAL A 18 -8.95 -16.44 12.54
N ASN A 19 -8.30 -17.31 11.77
CA ASN A 19 -8.94 -18.48 11.17
C ASN A 19 -9.48 -19.46 12.21
N VAL A 20 -8.79 -19.62 13.34
CA VAL A 20 -9.27 -20.44 14.46
C VAL A 20 -10.56 -19.85 15.02
N ILE A 21 -10.58 -18.55 15.31
CA ILE A 21 -11.78 -17.85 15.82
C ILE A 21 -12.94 -18.01 14.84
N LEU A 22 -12.73 -17.75 13.54
CA LEU A 22 -13.78 -17.85 12.52
C LEU A 22 -14.39 -19.25 12.43
N LYS A 23 -13.57 -20.31 12.57
CA LYS A 23 -14.04 -21.69 12.61
C LYS A 23 -14.88 -21.98 13.85
N PHE A 24 -14.47 -21.47 15.01
CA PHE A 24 -15.17 -21.69 16.28
C PHE A 24 -16.49 -20.93 16.36
N THR A 25 -16.54 -19.69 15.88
CA THR A 25 -17.74 -18.86 15.96
C THR A 25 -18.71 -19.09 14.81
N GLY A 26 -18.29 -19.79 13.76
CA GLY A 26 -19.07 -19.99 12.53
C GLY A 26 -19.34 -18.69 11.76
N SER A 27 -18.65 -17.59 12.10
CA SER A 27 -18.99 -16.23 11.64
C SER A 27 -18.35 -15.84 10.31
N GLY A 28 -18.07 -16.80 9.42
CA GLY A 28 -17.51 -16.52 8.11
C GLY A 28 -16.65 -17.65 7.55
N ASN A 29 -16.06 -17.39 6.39
CA ASN A 29 -15.18 -18.32 5.71
C ASN A 29 -13.73 -18.15 6.18
N THR A 30 -12.98 -19.26 6.20
CA THR A 30 -11.55 -19.19 6.48
C THR A 30 -10.80 -18.42 5.40
N ILE A 31 -9.80 -17.68 5.82
CA ILE A 31 -8.90 -16.90 4.98
C ILE A 31 -7.82 -17.84 4.44
N LYS A 32 -7.68 -17.90 3.11
CA LYS A 32 -6.55 -18.59 2.48
C LYS A 32 -5.32 -17.69 2.54
N ILE A 33 -4.36 -18.06 3.37
CA ILE A 33 -3.10 -17.33 3.54
C ILE A 33 -2.10 -17.79 2.47
N LEU A 34 -1.50 -16.84 1.75
CA LEU A 34 -0.55 -17.08 0.67
C LEU A 34 0.79 -16.42 0.98
N GLN A 35 1.88 -17.18 0.85
CA GLN A 35 3.26 -16.67 0.98
C GLN A 35 4.01 -16.85 -0.34
N VAL A 36 3.58 -16.10 -1.36
CA VAL A 36 4.12 -16.20 -2.72
C VAL A 36 5.14 -15.09 -2.94
N LYS A 37 6.42 -15.46 -3.07
CA LYS A 37 7.53 -14.50 -3.26
C LYS A 37 7.29 -13.51 -4.40
N TYR A 38 6.75 -13.98 -5.53
CA TYR A 38 6.45 -13.12 -6.67
C TYR A 38 5.43 -12.02 -6.35
N LEU A 39 4.34 -12.36 -5.65
CA LEU A 39 3.33 -11.38 -5.25
C LEU A 39 3.87 -10.39 -4.22
N ASN A 40 4.72 -10.87 -3.30
CA ASN A 40 5.40 -10.00 -2.34
C ASN A 40 6.34 -9.02 -3.05
N ASN A 41 7.10 -9.49 -4.04
CA ASN A 41 7.99 -8.63 -4.81
C ASN A 41 7.24 -7.50 -5.54
N ILE A 42 6.03 -7.74 -6.05
CA ILE A 42 5.20 -6.71 -6.70
C ILE A 42 4.82 -5.62 -5.69
N ILE A 43 4.33 -6.01 -4.51
CA ILE A 43 3.92 -5.08 -3.45
C ILE A 43 5.14 -4.30 -2.94
N GLU A 44 6.25 -4.99 -2.68
CA GLU A 44 7.50 -4.37 -2.24
C GLU A 44 8.08 -3.40 -3.28
N GLN A 45 7.91 -3.71 -4.57
CA GLN A 45 8.34 -2.84 -5.65
C GLN A 45 7.50 -1.56 -5.72
N ASP A 46 6.19 -1.65 -5.49
CA ASP A 46 5.32 -0.48 -5.48
C ASP A 46 5.67 0.48 -4.32
N HIS A 47 5.91 -0.07 -3.13
CA HIS A 47 6.32 0.71 -1.95
C HIS A 47 7.73 1.30 -2.07
N ARG A 48 8.59 0.76 -2.94
CA ARG A 48 9.99 1.18 -3.07
C ARG A 48 10.12 2.65 -3.46
N PHE A 49 9.20 3.17 -4.26
CA PHE A 49 9.23 4.57 -4.68
C PHE A 49 9.00 5.50 -3.47
N VAL A 50 7.93 5.26 -2.73
CA VAL A 50 7.59 6.04 -1.52
C VAL A 50 8.76 5.98 -0.52
N LYS A 51 9.27 4.78 -0.23
CA LYS A 51 10.42 4.60 0.68
C LYS A 51 11.66 5.33 0.22
N ARG A 52 11.94 5.37 -1.09
CA ARG A 52 13.10 6.08 -1.64
C ARG A 52 13.02 7.58 -1.39
N ILE A 53 11.82 8.16 -1.52
CA ILE A 53 11.61 9.59 -1.28
C ILE A 53 11.62 9.92 0.22
N THR A 54 11.04 9.05 1.06
CA THR A 54 10.91 9.31 2.49
C THR A 54 12.14 8.92 3.33
N ALA A 55 12.96 7.96 2.88
CA ALA A 55 14.15 7.52 3.60
C ALA A 55 15.15 8.64 3.99
N PRO A 56 15.46 9.64 3.13
CA PRO A 56 16.35 10.74 3.52
C PRO A 56 15.69 11.81 4.41
N MET A 57 14.38 11.72 4.69
CA MET A 57 13.68 12.68 5.54
C MET A 57 13.91 12.36 7.03
N LEU A 58 13.97 13.39 7.89
CA LEU A 58 14.06 13.24 9.36
C LEU A 58 12.74 12.77 10.02
N GLY A 59 11.87 12.14 9.26
CA GLY A 59 10.50 11.79 9.66
C GLY A 59 9.53 12.98 9.62
N PHE A 60 8.26 12.68 9.88
CA PHE A 60 7.19 13.67 9.91
C PHE A 60 6.91 14.11 11.35
N LYS A 61 6.76 15.41 11.57
CA LYS A 61 6.46 15.98 12.90
C LYS A 61 4.99 15.89 13.30
N ALA A 62 4.09 15.63 12.34
CA ALA A 62 2.66 15.48 12.58
C ALA A 62 2.02 14.54 11.54
N PHE A 63 0.97 13.82 11.95
CA PHE A 63 0.26 12.85 11.11
C PHE A 63 -0.39 13.49 9.89
N HIS A 64 -1.07 14.63 10.06
CA HIS A 64 -1.69 15.34 8.93
C HIS A 64 -0.66 15.73 7.86
N SER A 65 0.54 16.15 8.26
CA SER A 65 1.62 16.48 7.34
C SER A 65 2.19 15.24 6.64
N ALA A 66 2.30 14.12 7.38
CA ALA A 66 2.73 12.85 6.82
C ALA A 66 1.75 12.36 5.75
N GLU A 67 0.47 12.36 6.06
CA GLU A 67 -0.61 11.96 5.16
C GLU A 67 -0.62 12.79 3.88
N ALA A 68 -0.64 14.12 4.01
CA ALA A 68 -0.61 15.01 2.84
C ALA A 68 0.65 14.81 1.97
N THR A 69 1.82 14.62 2.60
CA THR A 69 3.07 14.41 1.87
C THR A 69 3.07 13.07 1.14
N LEU A 70 2.67 11.99 1.82
CA LEU A 70 2.58 10.66 1.22
C LEU A 70 1.58 10.64 0.07
N ALA A 71 0.40 11.25 0.23
CA ALA A 71 -0.60 11.37 -0.82
C ALA A 71 -0.08 12.14 -2.05
N GLY A 72 0.70 13.22 -1.84
CA GLY A 72 1.35 13.94 -2.94
C GLY A 72 2.40 13.12 -3.68
N ILE A 73 3.22 12.35 -2.94
CA ILE A 73 4.21 11.42 -3.51
C ILE A 73 3.52 10.34 -4.34
N GLU A 74 2.46 9.73 -3.82
CA GLU A 74 1.66 8.71 -4.50
C GLU A 74 0.99 9.27 -5.75
N THR A 75 0.36 10.44 -5.66
CA THR A 75 -0.28 11.10 -6.80
C THR A 75 0.71 11.36 -7.92
N THR A 76 1.89 11.90 -7.60
CA THR A 76 2.96 12.13 -8.58
C THR A 76 3.43 10.82 -9.22
N HIS A 77 3.55 9.75 -8.42
CA HIS A 77 3.94 8.44 -8.91
C HIS A 77 2.89 7.84 -9.87
N MET A 78 1.61 7.99 -9.56
CA MET A 78 0.49 7.55 -10.41
C MET A 78 0.45 8.30 -11.74
N ILE A 79 0.65 9.63 -11.71
CA ILE A 79 0.77 10.46 -12.92
C ILE A 79 1.93 9.97 -13.78
N ARG A 80 3.12 9.76 -13.18
CA ARG A 80 4.30 9.26 -13.90
C ARG A 80 4.08 7.88 -14.52
N LYS A 81 3.31 7.00 -13.87
CA LYS A 81 2.94 5.67 -14.39
C LYS A 81 1.84 5.71 -15.45
N GLY A 82 1.19 6.87 -15.68
CA GLY A 82 0.04 6.98 -16.58
C GLY A 82 -1.22 6.29 -16.04
N GLN A 83 -1.31 6.11 -14.71
CA GLN A 83 -2.46 5.45 -14.07
C GLN A 83 -3.68 6.38 -13.97
N LEU A 84 -3.47 7.68 -14.17
CA LEU A 84 -4.52 8.70 -14.15
C LEU A 84 -4.72 9.24 -15.56
N HIS A 85 -5.98 9.40 -15.96
CA HIS A 85 -6.33 9.96 -17.27
C HIS A 85 -5.82 11.41 -17.39
N ALA A 86 -4.80 11.60 -18.21
CA ALA A 86 -4.30 12.91 -18.59
C ALA A 86 -5.15 13.40 -19.76
N ASN A 87 -6.26 14.09 -19.49
CA ASN A 87 -7.18 14.66 -20.49
C ASN A 87 -6.52 15.82 -21.28
N GLY A 88 -5.38 15.57 -21.93
CA GLY A 88 -4.53 16.58 -22.56
C GLY A 88 -3.71 17.43 -21.58
N LEU A 89 -3.81 17.18 -20.27
CA LEU A 89 -3.06 17.90 -19.24
C LEU A 89 -1.61 17.42 -19.16
N THR A 90 -0.69 18.36 -18.93
CA THR A 90 0.67 18.02 -18.50
C THR A 90 0.66 17.39 -17.11
N ALA A 91 1.71 16.64 -16.77
CA ALA A 91 1.85 16.04 -15.45
C ALA A 91 1.73 17.07 -14.31
N PHE A 92 2.26 18.28 -14.50
CA PHE A 92 2.14 19.35 -13.52
C PHE A 92 0.71 19.89 -13.40
N GLN A 93 0.02 20.13 -14.53
CA GLN A 93 -1.38 20.57 -14.51
C GLN A 93 -2.30 19.53 -13.87
N GLN A 94 -2.07 18.24 -14.15
CA GLN A 94 -2.82 17.15 -13.55
C GLN A 94 -2.57 17.06 -12.04
N PHE A 95 -1.32 17.22 -11.60
CA PHE A 95 -1.00 17.27 -10.18
C PHE A 95 -1.64 18.49 -9.49
N ALA A 96 -1.49 19.68 -10.07
CA ALA A 96 -2.06 20.92 -9.53
C ALA A 96 -3.59 20.84 -9.42
N ALA A 97 -4.27 20.24 -10.38
CA ALA A 97 -5.72 20.04 -10.35
C ALA A 97 -6.19 19.08 -9.24
N LEU A 98 -5.34 18.14 -8.82
CA LEU A 98 -5.63 17.19 -7.73
C LEU A 98 -5.26 17.73 -6.34
N ALA A 99 -4.37 18.74 -6.30
CA ALA A 99 -3.90 19.37 -5.08
C ALA A 99 -4.68 20.65 -4.71
N ALA A 100 -5.53 21.15 -5.62
CA ALA A 100 -6.41 22.31 -5.42
C ALA A 100 -7.67 21.93 -4.63
#